data_AF-A0A6P0M4V3-F1
#
_entry.id   AF-A0A6P0M4V3-F1
#
_cell.length_a   1.000
_cell.length_b   1.000
_cell.length_c   1.000
_cell.angle_alpha   90.00
_cell.angle_beta   90.00
_cell.angle_gamma   90.00
#
_symmetry.space_group_name_H-M   'P 1'
#
loop_
_entity.id
_entity.type
_entity.pdbx_description
1 polymer ?
#
loop_
_entity_poly.entity_id
_entity_poly.type
_entity_poly.pdbx_seq_one_letter_code
_entity_poly.pdbx_strand_id
1 'polypeptide(L)'
;CRVIYNFADQPTIKKQAVSPAVANTMTEMLQGAVTSGTGRSASIGQGEGGKTGTTDKNVDLWFIGFIPKHQIVTGIWLGNDNNSPTSGSSSQAAQLWGMYMGQVVPKES
;
A
#
# COMPACT_ATOMS: atom_id res chain seq x y z
N CYS A 1 10.19 -23.57 30.81
CA CYS A 1 10.65 -22.66 29.73
C CYS A 1 10.49 -21.23 30.19
N ARG A 2 11.52 -20.38 30.07
CA ARG A 2 11.47 -18.95 30.40
C ARG A 2 11.22 -18.16 29.12
N VAL A 3 10.07 -17.51 29.01
CA VAL A 3 9.81 -16.54 27.94
C VAL A 3 10.65 -15.30 28.23
N ILE A 4 11.56 -14.96 27.31
CA ILE A 4 12.43 -13.78 27.43
C ILE A 4 11.84 -12.54 26.78
N TYR A 5 10.88 -12.73 25.87
CA TYR A 5 10.20 -11.66 25.15
C TYR A 5 8.85 -12.16 24.62
N ASN A 6 7.83 -11.32 24.76
CA ASN A 6 6.53 -11.48 24.14
C ASN A 6 6.00 -10.08 23.77
N PHE A 7 5.68 -9.89 22.49
CA PHE A 7 5.18 -8.61 22.00
C PHE A 7 3.83 -8.23 22.61
N ALA A 8 2.97 -9.20 22.92
CA ALA A 8 1.65 -8.94 23.51
C ALA A 8 1.72 -8.32 24.91
N ASP A 9 2.85 -8.49 25.61
CA ASP A 9 3.06 -7.94 26.95
C ASP A 9 3.60 -6.49 26.91
N GLN A 10 3.87 -5.95 25.71
CA GLN A 10 4.29 -4.57 25.54
C GLN A 10 3.07 -3.64 25.48
N PRO A 11 3.07 -2.51 26.19
CA PRO A 11 2.01 -1.52 26.04
C PRO A 11 2.03 -0.99 24.60
N THR A 12 0.98 -1.27 23.82
CA THR A 12 0.85 -0.71 22.48
C THR A 12 0.60 0.78 22.59
N ILE A 13 1.64 1.60 22.43
CA ILE A 13 1.49 3.06 22.37
C ILE A 13 0.91 3.43 21.00
N LYS A 14 -0.42 3.48 20.91
CA LYS A 14 -1.12 4.04 19.75
C LYS A 14 -1.09 5.56 19.84
N LYS A 15 -0.17 6.18 19.13
CA LYS A 15 -0.11 7.65 19.01
C LYS A 15 -0.91 8.07 17.77
N GLN A 16 -1.92 8.91 17.98
CA GLN A 16 -2.63 9.55 16.88
C GLN A 16 -1.70 10.56 16.20
N ALA A 17 -1.28 10.27 14.96
CA ALA A 17 -0.36 11.13 14.21
C ALA A 17 -1.06 12.31 13.53
N VAL A 18 -2.31 12.10 13.06
CA VAL A 18 -3.14 13.11 12.38
C VAL A 18 -4.57 13.03 12.91
N SER A 19 -5.36 14.10 12.73
CA SER A 19 -6.78 14.07 13.12
C SER A 19 -7.58 13.10 12.24
N PRO A 20 -8.68 12.52 12.75
CA PRO A 20 -9.55 11.64 11.96
C PRO A 20 -10.09 12.32 10.70
N ALA A 21 -10.41 13.62 10.77
CA ALA A 21 -10.86 14.38 9.60
C ALA A 21 -9.80 14.43 8.50
N VAL A 22 -8.53 14.71 8.86
CA VAL A 22 -7.42 14.72 7.89
C VAL A 22 -7.20 13.32 7.31
N ALA A 23 -7.26 12.27 8.14
CA ALA A 23 -7.11 10.89 7.66
C ALA A 23 -8.21 10.47 6.68
N ASN A 24 -9.46 10.87 6.93
CA ASN A 24 -10.59 10.59 6.05
C ASN A 24 -10.45 11.30 4.70
N THR A 25 -10.14 12.60 4.70
CA THR A 25 -9.89 13.34 3.45
C THR A 25 -8.71 12.77 2.66
N MET A 26 -7.62 12.40 3.33
CA MET A 26 -6.50 11.72 2.68
C MET A 26 -6.90 10.37 2.07
N THR A 27 -7.77 9.61 2.76
CA THR A 27 -8.27 8.34 2.27
C THR A 27 -9.07 8.52 0.98
N GLU A 28 -9.99 9.48 0.95
CA GLU A 28 -10.79 9.79 -0.24
C GLU A 28 -9.90 10.19 -1.43
N MET A 29 -8.88 11.03 -1.21
CA MET A 29 -7.93 11.42 -2.25
C MET A 29 -7.13 10.22 -2.79
N LEU A 30 -6.71 9.31 -1.92
CA LEU A 30 -5.95 8.11 -2.30
C LEU A 30 -6.82 7.05 -2.98
N GLN A 31 -8.11 6.97 -2.64
CA GLN A 31 -9.09 6.21 -3.42
C GLN A 31 -9.30 6.83 -4.80
N GLY A 32 -9.31 8.16 -4.89
CA GLY A 32 -9.29 8.90 -6.16
C GLY A 32 -8.11 8.50 -7.06
N ALA A 33 -6.92 8.38 -6.49
CA ALA A 33 -5.71 7.97 -7.21
C ALA A 33 -5.78 6.55 -7.80
N VAL A 34 -6.55 5.64 -7.19
CA VAL A 34 -6.80 4.29 -7.71
C VAL A 34 -7.98 4.27 -8.69
N THR A 35 -9.04 5.04 -8.44
CA THR A 35 -10.23 5.01 -9.31
C THR A 35 -10.03 5.77 -10.63
N SER A 36 -9.29 6.88 -10.61
CA SER A 36 -9.10 7.74 -11.79
C SER A 36 -7.66 8.20 -12.03
N GLY A 37 -6.73 7.90 -11.13
CA GLY A 37 -5.34 8.34 -11.21
C GLY A 37 -4.36 7.30 -11.75
N THR A 38 -3.07 7.51 -11.43
CA THR A 38 -1.96 6.64 -11.86
C THR A 38 -1.92 5.30 -11.13
N GLY A 39 -2.67 5.13 -10.05
CA GLY A 39 -2.79 3.89 -9.29
C GLY A 39 -3.82 2.91 -9.86
N ARG A 40 -4.43 3.19 -11.02
CA ARG A 40 -5.60 2.47 -11.53
C ARG A 40 -5.44 0.95 -11.65
N SER A 41 -4.24 0.49 -11.99
CA SER A 41 -3.94 -0.93 -12.12
C SER A 41 -4.01 -1.70 -10.79
N ALA A 42 -4.03 -1.02 -9.64
CA ALA A 42 -4.20 -1.63 -8.33
C ALA A 42 -5.65 -1.98 -7.98
N SER A 43 -6.63 -1.58 -8.80
CA SER A 43 -8.02 -1.71 -8.39
C SER A 43 -8.48 -3.17 -8.33
N ILE A 44 -9.09 -3.53 -7.21
CA ILE A 44 -9.74 -4.83 -6.95
C ILE A 44 -11.23 -4.68 -6.58
N GLY A 45 -11.74 -3.44 -6.54
CA GLY A 45 -13.16 -3.16 -6.35
C GLY A 45 -13.64 -3.22 -4.89
N GLN A 46 -12.74 -3.06 -3.92
CA GLN A 46 -13.06 -3.12 -2.48
C GLN A 46 -12.86 -1.78 -1.74
N GLY A 47 -12.77 -0.67 -2.47
CA GLY A 47 -12.56 0.66 -1.87
C GLY A 47 -11.12 0.90 -1.43
N GLU A 48 -10.16 0.23 -2.07
CA GLU A 48 -8.73 0.44 -1.89
C GLU A 48 -8.30 1.88 -2.21
N GLY A 49 -7.39 2.41 -1.39
CA GLY A 49 -6.68 3.66 -1.64
C GLY A 49 -5.19 3.38 -1.78
N GLY A 50 -4.48 4.15 -2.60
CA GLY A 50 -3.04 3.97 -2.74
C GLY A 50 -2.36 4.99 -3.63
N LYS A 51 -1.03 4.97 -3.64
CA LYS A 51 -0.23 5.92 -4.39
C LYS A 51 0.98 5.26 -5.03
N THR A 52 1.23 5.66 -6.27
CA THR A 52 2.45 5.37 -7.03
C THR A 52 3.62 6.24 -6.57
N GLY A 53 4.83 5.70 -6.56
CA GLY A 53 6.07 6.46 -6.40
C GLY A 53 7.11 6.01 -7.42
N THR A 54 7.89 6.93 -7.96
CA THR A 54 8.95 6.64 -8.95
C THR A 54 10.15 7.50 -8.59
N THR A 55 11.32 6.91 -8.40
CA THR A 55 12.55 7.69 -8.18
C THR A 55 13.14 8.16 -9.50
N ASP A 56 14.05 9.13 -9.42
CA ASP A 56 14.74 9.66 -10.60
C ASP A 56 15.43 8.56 -11.40
N LYS A 57 15.53 8.76 -12.71
CA LYS A 57 16.10 7.78 -13.66
C LYS A 57 15.41 6.41 -13.64
N ASN A 58 14.19 6.33 -13.09
CA ASN A 58 13.36 5.13 -13.05
C ASN A 58 14.03 3.96 -12.31
N VAL A 59 14.83 4.25 -11.28
CA VAL A 59 15.52 3.20 -10.49
C VAL A 59 14.51 2.37 -9.69
N ASP A 60 13.60 3.06 -9.01
CA ASP A 60 12.61 2.44 -8.12
C ASP A 60 11.19 2.72 -8.58
N LEU A 61 10.38 1.67 -8.63
CA LEU A 61 8.95 1.72 -8.92
C LEU A 61 8.18 1.25 -7.69
N TRP A 62 7.35 2.12 -7.13
CA TRP A 62 6.59 1.86 -5.91
C TRP A 62 5.10 1.91 -6.13
N PHE A 63 4.38 1.08 -5.40
CA PHE A 63 2.99 1.32 -5.06
C PHE A 63 2.74 0.94 -3.61
N ILE A 64 2.18 1.88 -2.83
CA ILE A 64 1.72 1.62 -1.47
C ILE A 64 0.21 1.79 -1.45
N GLY A 65 -0.50 0.75 -1.04
CA GLY A 65 -1.96 0.73 -0.99
C GLY A 65 -2.49 0.09 0.28
N PHE A 66 -3.73 0.42 0.61
CA PHE A 66 -4.43 -0.06 1.79
C PHE A 66 -5.91 -0.27 1.51
N ILE A 67 -6.55 -1.11 2.32
CA ILE A 67 -8.00 -1.34 2.29
C ILE A 67 -8.56 -1.03 3.66
N PRO A 68 -9.25 0.11 3.85
CA PRO A 68 -9.73 0.57 5.16
C PRO A 68 -10.56 -0.47 5.91
N LYS A 69 -11.48 -1.16 5.20
CA LYS A 69 -12.38 -2.17 5.76
C LYS A 69 -11.62 -3.33 6.40
N HIS A 70 -10.53 -3.77 5.78
CA HIS A 70 -9.72 -4.91 6.23
C HIS A 70 -8.57 -4.50 7.15
N GLN A 71 -8.33 -3.21 7.35
CA GLN A 71 -7.22 -2.66 8.15
C GLN A 71 -5.84 -3.21 7.71
N ILE A 72 -5.66 -3.45 6.41
CA ILE A 72 -4.40 -3.95 5.83
C ILE A 72 -3.78 -2.88 4.95
N VAL A 73 -2.45 -2.74 5.06
CA VAL A 73 -1.59 -1.94 4.19
C VAL A 73 -0.51 -2.84 3.59
N THR A 74 -0.23 -2.66 2.30
CA THR A 74 0.81 -3.39 1.58
C THR A 74 1.59 -2.41 0.70
N GLY A 75 2.92 -2.51 0.72
CA GLY A 75 3.81 -1.82 -0.20
C GLY A 75 4.46 -2.80 -1.17
N ILE A 76 4.50 -2.45 -2.45
CA ILE A 76 5.25 -3.15 -3.49
C ILE A 76 6.35 -2.21 -3.99
N TRP A 77 7.56 -2.75 -4.05
CA TRP A 77 8.72 -2.14 -4.69
C TRP A 77 9.22 -3.05 -5.80
N LEU A 78 9.53 -2.45 -6.95
CA LEU A 78 10.24 -3.08 -8.05
C LEU A 78 11.48 -2.23 -8.35
N GLY A 79 12.64 -2.88 -8.39
CA GLY A 79 13.92 -2.25 -8.67
C GLY A 79 14.98 -3.29 -9.01
N ASN A 80 16.16 -2.80 -9.40
CA ASN A 80 17.34 -3.64 -9.58
C ASN A 80 18.29 -3.46 -8.39
N ASP A 81 18.87 -4.55 -7.91
CA ASP A 81 19.79 -4.54 -6.74
C ASP A 81 21.03 -3.65 -6.94
N ASN A 82 21.42 -3.38 -8.19
CA ASN A 82 22.56 -2.55 -8.56
C ASN A 82 22.20 -1.09 -8.89
N ASN A 83 20.96 -0.66 -8.63
CA ASN A 83 20.42 0.66 -8.97
C ASN A 83 20.44 1.01 -10.47
N SER A 84 20.57 0.03 -11.37
CA SER A 84 20.35 0.30 -12.79
C SER A 84 18.89 0.69 -13.04
N PRO A 85 18.60 1.53 -14.05
CA PRO A 85 17.22 1.89 -14.40
C PRO A 85 16.34 0.64 -14.56
N THR A 86 15.20 0.65 -13.88
CA THR A 86 14.18 -0.40 -13.99
C THR A 86 13.36 -0.14 -15.24
N SER A 87 13.10 -1.18 -16.03
CA SER A 87 12.22 -1.05 -17.19
C SER A 87 10.76 -1.01 -16.74
N GLY A 88 10.00 -0.05 -17.25
CA GLY A 88 8.57 0.04 -16.99
C GLY A 88 8.16 1.22 -16.10
N SER A 89 7.10 1.06 -15.32
CA SER A 89 6.53 2.15 -14.50
C SER A 89 5.86 1.65 -13.23
N SER A 90 5.60 2.56 -12.29
CA SER A 90 4.90 2.26 -11.04
C SER A 90 3.46 1.75 -11.22
N SER A 91 2.91 1.83 -12.44
CA SER A 91 1.66 1.13 -12.80
C SER A 91 1.81 -0.39 -12.71
N GLN A 92 2.99 -0.95 -12.97
CA GLN A 92 3.25 -2.39 -12.80
C GLN A 92 3.37 -2.77 -11.32
N ALA A 93 3.97 -1.92 -10.49
CA ALA A 93 3.95 -2.11 -9.04
C ALA A 93 2.51 -2.09 -8.50
N ALA A 94 1.68 -1.17 -9.01
CA ALA A 94 0.24 -1.12 -8.71
C ALA A 94 -0.50 -2.38 -9.18
N GLN A 95 -0.23 -2.87 -10.39
CA GLN A 95 -0.82 -4.11 -10.89
C GLN A 95 -0.45 -5.32 -10.04
N LEU A 96 0.82 -5.47 -9.68
CA LEU A 96 1.28 -6.56 -8.82
C LEU A 96 0.64 -6.47 -7.43
N TRP A 97 0.49 -5.25 -6.89
CA TRP A 97 -0.25 -5.02 -5.66
C TRP A 97 -1.69 -5.53 -5.75
N GLY A 98 -2.41 -5.23 -6.84
CA GLY A 98 -3.79 -5.69 -7.05
C GLY A 98 -3.89 -7.21 -7.15
N MET A 99 -2.97 -7.84 -7.89
CA MET A 99 -2.90 -9.30 -8.02
C MET A 99 -2.62 -10.00 -6.68
N TYR A 100 -1.74 -9.43 -5.86
CA TYR A 100 -1.42 -9.93 -4.54
C TYR A 100 -2.59 -9.73 -3.57
N MET A 101 -3.10 -8.50 -3.46
CA MET A 101 -4.17 -8.18 -2.52
C MET A 101 -5.47 -8.90 -2.85
N GLY A 102 -5.78 -9.12 -4.13
CA GLY A 102 -6.92 -9.94 -4.55
C GLY A 102 -6.87 -11.40 -4.11
N GLN A 103 -5.71 -11.89 -3.64
CA GLN A 103 -5.55 -13.21 -3.01
C GLN A 103 -5.54 -13.13 -1.48
N VAL A 104 -5.05 -12.02 -0.93
CA VAL A 104 -4.94 -11.81 0.52
C VAL A 104 -6.30 -11.49 1.15
N VAL A 105 -7.10 -10.64 0.52
CA VAL A 105 -8.40 -10.27 1.06
C VAL A 105 -9.50 -11.20 0.56
N PRO A 106 -10.47 -11.58 1.42
CA PRO A 106 -11.65 -12.32 0.99
C PRO A 106 -12.38 -11.58 -0.14
N LYS A 107 -12.91 -12.34 -1.10
CA LYS A 107 -13.84 -11.78 -2.09
C LYS A 107 -15.18 -11.56 -1.41
N GLU A 108 -15.77 -10.40 -1.65
CA GLU A 108 -17.15 -10.15 -1.28
C GLU A 108 -18.05 -11.01 -2.19
N SER A 109 -18.98 -11.74 -1.59
CA SER A 109 -19.98 -12.60 -2.26
C SER A 109 -21.27 -11.84 -2.52
#